data_AF-X1VDF3-F1
#
_entry.id   AF-X1VDF3-F1
#
_cell.length_a   1.000
_cell.length_b   1.000
_cell.length_c   1.000
_cell.angle_alpha   90.00
_cell.angle_beta   90.00
_cell.angle_gamma   90.00
#
_symmetry.space_group_name_H-M   'P 1'
#
loop_
_entity.id
_entity.type
_entity.pdbx_description
1 polymer ?
#
loop_
_entity_poly.entity_id
_entity_poly.type
_entity_poly.pdbx_seq_one_letter_code
_entity_poly.pdbx_strand_id
1 'polypeptide(L)' 'VPVNAAGEVVRKRRRMNVTNAKALRRAIRRTDGFVKLAKRALKGTGYTVSRRGSGRRAPTTIVETGAGSVHTR' A
#
# COMPACT_ATOMS: atom_id res chain seq x y z
N VAL A 1 16.11 -20.58 10.86
CA VAL A 1 15.84 -19.17 10.50
C VAL A 1 16.68 -18.30 11.44
N PRO A 2 17.42 -17.28 10.98
CA PRO A 2 18.28 -16.52 11.87
C PRO A 2 17.46 -15.79 12.93
N VAL A 3 17.86 -15.92 14.19
CA VAL A 3 17.24 -15.26 15.37
C VAL A 3 18.25 -14.30 15.99
N ASN A 4 17.81 -13.12 16.41
CA ASN A 4 18.64 -12.15 17.12
C ASN A 4 18.76 -12.54 18.60
N ALA A 5 19.70 -11.92 19.34
CA ALA A 5 19.97 -12.25 20.75
C ALA A 5 18.74 -12.14 21.67
N ALA A 6 17.69 -11.41 21.26
CA ALA A 6 16.40 -11.30 21.95
C ALA A 6 15.37 -12.39 21.59
N GLY A 7 15.77 -13.42 20.82
CA GLY A 7 14.88 -14.51 20.37
C GLY A 7 13.92 -14.14 19.24
N GLU A 8 13.97 -12.91 18.74
CA GLU A 8 13.17 -12.48 17.59
C GLU A 8 13.68 -13.10 16.28
N VAL A 9 12.79 -13.24 15.30
CA VAL A 9 13.16 -13.74 13.97
C VAL A 9 13.69 -12.59 13.12
N VAL A 10 15.01 -12.52 12.90
CA VAL A 10 15.63 -11.53 11.98
C VAL A 10 15.23 -11.85 10.55
N ARG A 11 14.21 -11.16 10.03
CA ARG A 11 13.96 -11.12 8.59
C ARG A 11 14.75 -9.95 7.98
N LYS A 12 15.79 -10.27 7.21
CA LYS A 12 16.49 -9.27 6.37
C LYS A 12 15.44 -8.52 5.54
N ARG A 13 15.34 -7.19 5.67
CA ARG A 13 14.37 -6.37 4.92
C ARG A 13 14.65 -6.51 3.42
N ARG A 14 13.98 -7.46 2.77
CA ARG A 14 14.07 -7.73 1.33
C ARG A 14 13.32 -6.65 0.58
N ARG A 15 13.94 -5.49 0.39
CA ARG A 15 13.48 -4.54 -0.63
C ARG A 15 13.45 -5.26 -1.97
N MET A 16 12.37 -5.09 -2.72
CA MET A 16 12.26 -5.68 -4.05
C MET A 16 13.35 -5.07 -4.95
N ASN A 17 14.11 -5.92 -5.64
CA ASN A 17 14.99 -5.42 -6.69
C ASN A 17 14.12 -4.94 -7.86
N VAL A 18 13.99 -3.62 -8.01
CA VAL A 18 13.15 -2.97 -9.01
C VAL A 18 13.63 -3.21 -10.44
N THR A 19 14.92 -3.49 -10.65
CA THR A 19 15.47 -3.79 -11.98
C THR A 19 15.20 -5.22 -12.42
N ASN A 20 14.75 -6.10 -11.52
CA ASN A 20 14.35 -7.45 -11.86
C ASN A 20 12.91 -7.47 -12.43
N ALA A 21 12.81 -7.55 -13.76
CA ALA A 21 11.53 -7.57 -14.47
C ALA A 21 10.57 -8.69 -14.02
N LYS A 22 11.07 -9.87 -13.62
CA LYS A 22 10.22 -10.95 -13.09
C LYS A 22 9.62 -10.57 -11.73
N ALA A 23 10.40 -9.92 -10.86
CA ALA A 23 9.92 -9.45 -9.57
C ALA A 23 8.84 -8.37 -9.74
N LEU A 24 9.06 -7.41 -10.64
CA LEU A 24 8.08 -6.37 -10.98
C LEU A 24 6.77 -6.96 -11.50
N ARG A 25 6.84 -7.87 -12.49
CA ARG A 25 5.65 -8.57 -13.02
C ARG A 25 4.91 -9.36 -11.94
N ARG A 26 5.63 -9.98 -10.99
CA ARG A 26 5.02 -10.68 -9.85
C ARG A 26 4.31 -9.73 -8.90
N ALA A 27 4.88 -8.55 -8.65
CA ALA A 27 4.25 -7.53 -7.81
C ALA A 27 2.94 -7.02 -8.43
N ILE A 28 2.97 -6.64 -9.71
CA ILE A 28 1.78 -6.18 -10.45
C ILE A 28 0.66 -7.22 -10.40
N ARG A 29 0.95 -8.48 -10.76
CA ARG A 29 -0.04 -9.57 -10.73
C ARG A 29 -0.68 -9.79 -9.36
N ARG A 30 0.10 -9.65 -8.28
CA ARG A 30 -0.41 -9.78 -6.90
C ARG A 30 -1.37 -8.65 -6.56
N THR A 31 -1.03 -7.42 -6.92
CA THR A 31 -1.90 -6.25 -6.73
C THR A 31 -3.20 -6.41 -7.52
N ASP A 32 -3.12 -6.82 -8.79
CA ASP A 32 -4.29 -7.04 -9.63
C ASP A 32 -5.22 -8.14 -9.08
N GLY A 33 -4.64 -9.26 -8.65
CA GLY A 33 -5.39 -10.35 -8.04
C GLY A 33 -6.12 -9.93 -6.77
N PHE A 34 -5.46 -9.16 -5.90
CA PHE A 34 -6.09 -8.60 -4.71
C PHE A 34 -7.25 -7.67 -5.06
N VAL A 35 -7.07 -6.75 -6.01
CA VAL A 35 -8.13 -5.83 -6.43
C VAL A 35 -9.34 -6.59 -6.98
N LYS A 36 -9.11 -7.64 -7.76
CA LYS A 36 -10.19 -8.51 -8.28
C LYS A 36 -10.97 -9.17 -7.15
N LEU A 37 -10.27 -9.68 -6.13
CA LEU A 37 -10.90 -10.27 -4.95
C LEU A 37 -11.69 -9.23 -4.14
N ALA A 38 -11.10 -8.07 -3.87
CA ALA A 38 -11.74 -7.00 -3.11
C ALA A 38 -13.02 -6.49 -3.79
N LYS A 39 -12.98 -6.27 -5.11
CA LYS A 39 -14.19 -5.89 -5.88
C LYS A 39 -15.30 -6.95 -5.77
N ARG A 40 -14.94 -8.24 -5.75
CA ARG A 40 -15.91 -9.32 -5.60
C ARG A 40 -16.49 -9.37 -4.18
N ALA A 41 -15.66 -9.22 -3.16
CA ALA A 41 -16.06 -9.28 -1.76
C ALA A 41 -16.91 -8.07 -1.32
N LEU A 42 -16.62 -6.90 -1.87
CA LEU A 42 -17.32 -5.64 -1.55
C LEU A 42 -18.44 -5.32 -2.54
N LYS A 43 -18.88 -6.29 -3.35
CA LYS A 43 -19.99 -6.07 -4.26
C LYS A 43 -21.27 -5.83 -3.45
N GLY A 44 -21.93 -4.70 -3.68
CA GLY A 44 -23.20 -4.34 -3.03
C GLY A 44 -23.06 -3.65 -1.67
N THR A 45 -21.84 -3.39 -1.18
CA THR A 45 -21.61 -2.76 0.12
C THR A 45 -21.42 -1.23 0.05
N GLY A 46 -21.51 -0.64 -1.15
CA GLY A 46 -21.31 0.80 -1.38
C GLY A 46 -19.85 1.27 -1.35
N TYR A 47 -18.89 0.40 -1.00
CA TYR A 47 -17.48 0.73 -0.98
C TYR A 47 -16.83 0.69 -2.38
N THR A 48 -16.00 1.69 -2.67
CA THR A 48 -15.24 1.78 -3.94
C THR A 48 -13.79 1.32 -3.73
N VAL A 49 -13.34 0.37 -4.54
CA VAL A 49 -11.94 -0.11 -4.53
C VAL A 49 -11.10 0.69 -5.51
N SER A 50 -10.18 1.51 -5.00
CA SER A 50 -9.22 2.28 -5.80
C SER A 50 -7.80 1.69 -5.72
N ARG A 51 -7.02 1.85 -6.80
CA ARG A 51 -5.61 1.49 -6.83
C ARG A 51 -4.79 2.71 -6.44
N ARG A 52 -4.05 2.64 -5.34
CA ARG A 52 -3.03 3.64 -5.00
C ARG A 52 -1.66 3.08 -5.38
N GLY A 53 -0.97 3.75 -6.28
CA GLY A 53 0.44 3.45 -6.56
C GLY A 53 1.31 3.76 -5.35
N SER A 54 2.53 3.23 -5.30
CA SER A 54 3.56 3.66 -4.34
C SER A 54 4.13 5.03 -4.72
N GLY A 55 3.26 5.99 -5.06
CA GLY A 55 3.66 7.37 -5.28
C GLY A 55 4.26 7.94 -3.99
N ARG A 56 5.18 8.91 -4.16
CA ARG A 56 5.84 9.63 -3.06
C ARG A 56 4.83 9.89 -1.93
N ARG A 57 5.19 9.51 -0.69
CA ARG A 57 4.43 9.94 0.49
C ARG A 57 4.28 11.45 0.38
N ALA A 58 3.05 11.93 0.17
CA ALA A 58 2.74 13.31 0.46
C ALA A 58 3.05 13.51 1.96
N PRO A 59 3.72 14.61 2.33
CA PRO A 59 3.91 14.92 3.74
C PRO A 59 2.53 14.91 4.41
N THR A 60 2.44 14.24 5.56
CA THR A 60 1.23 14.20 6.37
C THR A 60 1.03 15.59 6.98
N THR A 61 0.50 16.54 6.21
CA THR A 61 -0.25 17.64 6.80
C THR A 61 -1.59 17.04 7.18
N ILE A 62 -1.76 16.75 8.47
CA ILE A 62 -3.07 16.49 9.04
C ILE A 62 -3.86 17.78 8.82
N VAL A 63 -4.69 17.80 7.78
CA VAL A 63 -5.65 18.89 7.60
C VAL A 63 -6.80 18.54 8.53
N GLU A 64 -6.81 19.16 9.70
CA GLU A 64 -7.97 19.19 10.57
C GLU A 64 -9.05 19.96 9.83
N THR A 65 -9.98 19.26 9.18
CA THR A 65 -11.17 19.89 8.62
C THR A 65 -12.14 20.18 9.76
N GLY A 66 -11.82 21.17 10.57
CA GLY A 66 -12.74 21.84 11.48
C GLY A 66 -13.53 22.93 10.74
N ALA A 67 -14.69 23.31 11.26
CA ALA A 67 -15.51 24.38 10.72
C ALA A 67 -14.71 25.70 10.68
N GLY A 68 -14.38 26.19 9.48
CA GLY A 68 -13.64 27.45 9.27
C GLY A 68 -12.53 27.44 8.21
N SER A 69 -12.29 26.34 7.50
CA SER A 69 -11.24 26.27 6.47
C SER A 69 -11.61 27.07 5.20
N VAL A 70 -11.10 28.30 5.07
CA VAL A 70 -11.19 29.11 3.85
C VAL A 70 -10.07 28.71 2.89
N HIS A 71 -10.46 28.29 1.68
CA HIS A 71 -9.51 27.99 0.60
C HIS A 71 -9.30 29.26 -0.22
N THR A 72 -8.10 29.83 -0.20
CA THR A 72 -7.69 30.82 -1.21
C THR A 72 -7.10 30.12 -2.42
N ARG A 73 -7.54 30.56 -3.61
CA ARG A 73 -7.25 29.99 -4.93
C ARG A 73 -5.80 30.17 -5.35
#